data_AF-A0A345DSU1-F1
#
_entry.id   AF-A0A345DSU1-F1
#
_cell.length_a   1.000
_cell.length_b   1.000
_cell.length_c   1.000
_cell.angle_alpha   90.00
_cell.angle_beta   90.00
_cell.angle_gamma   90.00
#
_symmetry.space_group_name_H-M   'P 1'
#
loop_
_entity.id
_entity.type
_entity.pdbx_description
1 polymer ?
#
loop_
_entity_poly.entity_id
_entity_poly.type
_entity_poly.pdbx_seq_one_letter_code
_entity_poly.pdbx_strand_id
1 'polypeptide(L)'
;MPQTINKLSHLKKINNEEFSENNKIVKNLSSFKETKEFRKRNLKTDVLPSMTVKSNLIKKFREEAQKNDWKLTTLMNRILEERYGKENNNNEDD
;
A
#
# COMPACT_ATOMS: atom_id res chain seq x y z
N MET A 1 -14.86 25.63 70.57
CA MET A 1 -14.16 25.02 69.43
C MET A 1 -14.90 25.37 68.15
N PRO A 2 -14.24 25.84 67.08
CA PRO A 2 -14.92 26.18 65.84
C PRO A 2 -15.23 24.91 65.02
N GLN A 3 -16.43 24.87 64.44
CA GLN A 3 -16.90 23.87 63.50
C GLN A 3 -16.34 24.15 62.10
N THR A 4 -15.75 23.16 61.45
CA THR A 4 -15.43 23.15 60.00
C THR A 4 -16.34 22.09 59.34
N ILE A 5 -17.39 22.41 58.58
CA ILE A 5 -17.44 22.95 57.19
C ILE A 5 -16.61 22.05 56.26
N ASN A 6 -17.09 21.40 55.19
CA ASN A 6 -18.40 21.27 54.56
C ASN A 6 -18.35 20.10 53.54
N LYS A 7 -19.51 19.47 53.33
CA LYS A 7 -20.05 18.96 52.04
C LYS A 7 -19.16 18.04 51.18
N LEU A 8 -19.36 16.74 51.37
CA LEU A 8 -19.14 15.70 50.35
C LEU A 8 -20.28 15.65 49.30
N SER A 9 -20.87 16.79 48.93
CA SER A 9 -22.07 16.84 48.06
C SER A 9 -21.76 16.85 46.56
N HIS A 10 -20.52 16.63 46.14
CA HIS A 10 -20.09 16.79 44.74
C HIS A 10 -19.52 15.53 44.09
N LEU A 11 -19.58 14.37 44.76
CA LEU A 11 -19.35 13.10 44.08
C LEU A 11 -20.59 12.77 43.27
N LYS A 12 -20.59 13.25 42.02
CA LYS A 12 -21.57 12.93 40.98
C LYS A 12 -21.60 11.39 40.87
N LYS A 13 -22.76 10.79 41.15
CA LYS A 13 -22.98 9.36 40.93
C LYS A 13 -22.65 9.06 39.47
N ILE A 14 -21.67 8.19 39.25
CA ILE A 14 -21.34 7.68 37.93
C ILE A 14 -22.54 6.79 37.53
N ASN A 15 -23.31 7.26 36.54
CA ASN A 15 -24.40 6.48 35.97
C ASN A 15 -23.78 5.38 35.10
N ASN A 16 -24.07 4.12 35.41
CA ASN A 16 -23.58 2.94 34.69
C ASN A 16 -24.09 2.83 33.23
N GLU A 17 -24.93 3.74 32.77
CA GLU A 17 -25.47 3.73 31.41
C GLU A 17 -24.45 4.18 30.35
N GLU A 18 -23.50 5.06 30.69
CA GLU A 18 -22.44 5.52 29.77
C GLU A 18 -21.39 4.43 29.44
N PHE A 19 -21.38 3.31 30.18
CA PHE A 19 -20.48 2.18 29.92
C PHE A 19 -20.93 1.28 28.76
N SER A 20 -22.18 1.39 28.30
CA SER A 20 -22.74 0.57 27.22
C SER A 20 -22.30 1.04 25.83
N GLU A 21 -22.20 2.35 25.63
CA GLU A 21 -21.84 2.95 24.34
C GLU A 21 -20.34 2.81 24.03
N ASN A 22 -19.49 2.95 25.04
CA ASN A 22 -18.05 2.75 24.90
C ASN A 22 -17.68 1.32 24.48
N ASN A 23 -18.45 0.30 24.91
CA ASN A 23 -18.23 -1.08 24.48
C ASN A 23 -18.55 -1.33 22.99
N LYS A 24 -19.46 -0.56 22.39
CA LYS A 24 -19.72 -0.63 20.94
C LYS A 24 -18.57 -0.02 20.13
N ILE A 25 -17.97 1.07 20.62
CA ILE A 25 -16.82 1.72 19.97
C ILE A 25 -15.59 0.79 19.98
N VAL A 26 -15.36 0.07 21.09
CA VAL A 26 -14.24 -0.88 21.21
C VAL A 26 -14.41 -2.10 20.28
N LYS A 27 -15.64 -2.58 20.04
CA LYS A 27 -15.89 -3.66 19.07
C LYS A 27 -15.57 -3.26 17.62
N ASN A 28 -15.72 -1.98 17.26
CA ASN A 28 -15.47 -1.48 15.91
C ASN A 28 -14.00 -1.19 15.60
N LEU A 29 -13.11 -1.21 16.60
CA LEU A 29 -11.65 -1.16 16.42
C LEU A 29 -11.06 -2.47 15.85
N SER A 30 -11.89 -3.52 15.70
CA SER A 30 -11.50 -4.80 15.08
C SER A 30 -11.39 -4.77 13.55
N SER A 31 -11.36 -3.57 12.95
CA SER A 31 -11.16 -3.27 11.52
C SER A 31 -9.96 -3.99 10.86
N PHE A 32 -9.02 -4.54 11.64
CA PHE A 32 -7.91 -5.35 11.11
C PHE A 32 -8.24 -6.83 10.82
N LYS A 33 -9.46 -7.31 11.14
CA LYS A 33 -9.84 -8.72 10.94
C LYS A 33 -10.04 -9.13 9.48
N GLU A 34 -10.18 -8.18 8.55
CA GLU A 34 -10.34 -8.45 7.11
C GLU A 34 -9.10 -8.05 6.28
N THR A 35 -7.91 -8.10 6.88
CA THR A 35 -6.70 -7.99 6.05
C THR A 35 -6.54 -9.30 5.28
N LYS A 36 -6.80 -9.27 3.97
CA LYS A 36 -6.42 -10.37 3.07
C LYS A 36 -4.95 -10.68 3.34
N GLU A 37 -4.66 -11.92 3.74
CA GLU A 37 -3.29 -12.37 3.95
C GLU A 37 -2.45 -12.03 2.71
N PHE A 38 -1.27 -11.43 2.95
CA PHE A 38 -0.32 -11.11 1.90
C PHE A 38 0.16 -12.40 1.23
N ARG A 39 -0.52 -12.84 0.18
CA ARG A 39 -0.04 -13.94 -0.66
C ARG A 39 1.14 -13.43 -1.47
N LYS A 40 2.35 -13.89 -1.12
CA LYS A 40 3.54 -13.66 -1.94
C LYS A 40 3.25 -14.23 -3.33
N ARG A 41 3.24 -13.37 -4.35
CA ARG A 41 3.18 -13.81 -5.75
C ARG A 41 4.52 -14.50 -6.04
N ASN A 42 4.49 -15.79 -6.36
CA ASN A 42 5.67 -16.57 -6.77
C ASN A 42 6.11 -16.20 -8.20
N LEU A 43 6.24 -14.91 -8.50
CA LEU A 43 6.74 -14.44 -9.79
C LEU A 43 8.26 -14.30 -9.65
N LYS A 44 9.02 -15.04 -10.47
CA LYS A 44 10.48 -14.87 -10.61
C LYS A 44 10.75 -13.56 -11.35
N THR A 45 10.49 -12.43 -10.70
CA THR A 45 10.71 -11.11 -11.27
C THR A 45 11.50 -10.27 -10.30
N ASP A 46 12.57 -9.69 -10.80
CA ASP A 46 13.31 -8.66 -10.07
C ASP A 46 12.65 -7.30 -10.26
N VAL A 47 12.76 -6.47 -9.22
CA VAL A 47 12.17 -5.12 -9.20
C VAL A 47 13.25 -4.12 -9.56
N LEU A 48 13.03 -3.34 -10.61
CA LEU A 48 13.89 -2.19 -10.90
C LEU A 48 13.67 -1.10 -9.86
N PRO A 49 14.74 -0.42 -9.40
CA PRO A 49 14.62 0.73 -8.52
C PRO A 49 13.89 1.87 -9.22
N SER A 50 13.39 2.83 -8.43
CA SER A 50 12.84 4.07 -8.99
C SER A 50 13.94 4.85 -9.71
N MET A 51 13.61 5.38 -10.89
CA MET A 51 14.53 6.19 -11.69
C MET A 51 13.86 7.46 -12.18
N THR A 52 14.67 8.50 -12.36
CA THR A 52 14.26 9.74 -13.00
C THR A 52 14.61 9.67 -14.49
N VAL A 53 13.66 10.09 -15.34
CA VAL A 53 13.80 10.07 -16.80
C VAL A 53 13.54 11.48 -17.33
N LYS A 54 14.26 11.88 -18.38
CA LYS A 54 14.06 13.20 -19.01
C LYS A 54 12.61 13.35 -19.47
N SER A 55 12.02 14.53 -19.22
CA SER A 55 10.59 14.81 -19.49
C SER A 55 10.19 14.58 -20.95
N ASN A 56 11.08 14.87 -21.90
CA ASN A 56 10.82 14.64 -23.33
C ASN A 56 10.75 13.14 -23.68
N LEU A 57 11.59 12.30 -23.05
CA LEU A 57 11.61 10.87 -23.29
C LEU A 57 10.38 10.18 -22.69
N ILE A 58 9.98 10.55 -21.47
CA ILE A 58 8.81 9.95 -20.84
C ILE A 58 7.50 10.29 -21.57
N LYS A 59 7.42 11.47 -22.22
CA LYS A 59 6.28 11.83 -23.08
C LYS A 59 6.18 10.89 -24.29
N LYS A 60 7.26 10.75 -25.04
CA LYS A 60 7.32 9.84 -26.20
C LYS A 60 7.04 8.38 -25.80
N PHE A 61 7.58 7.94 -24.68
CA PHE A 61 7.35 6.60 -24.14
C PHE A 61 5.88 6.35 -23.80
N ARG A 62 5.18 7.34 -23.23
CA ARG A 62 3.73 7.26 -22.95
C ARG A 62 2.89 7.26 -24.21
N GLU A 63 3.23 8.11 -25.18
CA GLU A 63 2.58 8.16 -26.49
C GLU A 63 2.70 6.84 -27.23
N GLU A 64 3.89 6.22 -27.21
CA GLU A 64 4.12 4.90 -27.82
C GLU A 64 3.31 3.81 -27.11
N ALA A 65 3.31 3.79 -25.77
CA ALA A 65 2.52 2.83 -25.02
C ALA A 65 1.02 2.98 -25.33
N GLN A 66 0.51 4.22 -25.41
CA GLN A 66 -0.89 4.49 -25.74
C GLN A 66 -1.24 4.08 -27.17
N LYS A 67 -0.37 4.37 -28.14
CA LYS A 67 -0.57 3.99 -29.55
C LYS A 67 -0.70 2.48 -29.74
N ASN A 68 -0.02 1.70 -28.90
CA ASN A 68 -0.01 0.24 -28.95
C ASN A 68 -0.98 -0.40 -27.92
N ASP A 69 -1.79 0.38 -27.21
CA ASP A 69 -2.64 -0.08 -26.09
C ASP A 69 -1.87 -0.93 -25.05
N TRP A 70 -0.62 -0.56 -24.78
CA TRP A 70 0.25 -1.23 -23.83
C TRP A 70 0.32 -0.51 -22.49
N LYS A 71 0.56 -1.30 -21.45
CA LYS A 71 1.03 -0.76 -20.17
C LYS A 71 2.47 -0.29 -20.33
N LEU A 72 2.84 0.76 -19.60
CA LEU A 72 4.21 1.26 -19.53
C LEU A 72 5.23 0.16 -19.18
N THR A 73 4.85 -0.74 -18.25
CA THR A 73 5.67 -1.88 -17.87
C THR A 73 5.87 -2.88 -19.01
N THR A 74 4.83 -3.10 -19.82
CA THR A 74 4.91 -4.00 -20.99
C THR A 74 5.87 -3.45 -22.02
N LEU A 75 5.78 -2.14 -22.33
CA LEU A 75 6.71 -1.50 -23.25
C LEU A 75 8.14 -1.53 -22.71
N MET A 76 8.34 -1.26 -21.41
CA MET A 76 9.67 -1.35 -20.80
C MET A 76 10.26 -2.75 -20.90
N ASN A 77 9.48 -3.79 -20.58
CA ASN A 77 9.95 -5.17 -20.68
C ASN A 77 10.34 -5.52 -22.12
N ARG A 78 9.53 -5.10 -23.11
CA ARG A 78 9.84 -5.32 -24.53
C ARG A 78 11.15 -4.65 -24.95
N ILE A 79 11.40 -3.41 -24.50
CA ILE A 79 12.67 -2.71 -24.75
C ILE A 79 13.86 -3.45 -24.12
N LEU A 80 13.68 -3.95 -22.89
CA LEU A 80 14.72 -4.71 -22.18
C LEU A 80 14.99 -6.05 -22.87
N GLU A 81 13.95 -6.78 -23.29
CA GLU A 81 14.06 -8.02 -24.06
C GLU A 81 14.73 -7.78 -25.42
N GLU A 82 14.40 -6.69 -26.12
CA GLU A 82 15.04 -6.37 -27.40
C GLU A 82 16.54 -6.07 -27.24
N ARG A 83 16.91 -5.41 -26.13
CA ARG A 83 18.28 -4.97 -25.87
C ARG A 83 19.16 -6.05 -25.26
N TYR A 84 18.61 -6.87 -24.37
CA TYR A 84 19.34 -7.82 -23.53
C TYR A 84 18.85 -9.26 -23.66
N GLY A 85 17.66 -9.49 -24.20
CA GLY A 85 17.06 -10.82 -24.36
C GLY A 85 17.50 -11.57 -25.61
N LYS A 86 18.25 -10.93 -26.51
CA LYS A 86 18.96 -11.61 -27.59
C LYS A 86 20.27 -12.17 -27.04
N GLU A 87 20.20 -13.29 -26.35
CA GLU A 87 21.36 -14.16 -26.25
C GLU A 87 21.69 -14.63 -27.68
N ASN A 88 22.91 -14.37 -28.12
CA ASN A 88 23.45 -14.93 -29.34
C ASN A 88 23.42 -16.47 -29.18
N ASN A 89 22.35 -17.11 -29.62
CA ASN A 89 22.34 -18.54 -29.93
C ASN A 89 23.18 -18.80 -31.19
N ASN A 90 24.41 -18.29 -31.23
CA ASN A 90 25.44 -18.80 -32.14
C ASN A 90 25.99 -20.07 -31.50
N ASN A 91 25.16 -21.10 -31.43
CA ASN A 91 25.61 -22.46 -31.23
C ASN A 91 25.33 -23.20 -32.54
N GLU A 92 26.38 -23.80 -33.08
CA GLU A 92 26.38 -24.88 -34.08
C GLU A 92 26.42 -24.47 -35.56
N ASP A 93 27.62 -24.14 -36.05
CA ASP A 93 28.16 -24.70 -37.29
C ASP A 93 29.70 -24.51 -37.31
N ASP A 94 30.43 -25.43 -36.65
CA ASP A 94 31.83 -25.81 -36.96
C ASP A 94 32.04 -27.28 -36.57
#